data_AF-A0A9W7BY54-F1
#
_entry.id   AF-A0A9W7BY54-F1
#
_cell.length_a   1.000
_cell.length_b   1.000
_cell.length_c   1.000
_cell.angle_alpha   90.00
_cell.angle_beta   90.00
_cell.angle_gamma   90.00
#
_symmetry.space_group_name_H-M   'P 1'
#
loop_
_entity.id
_entity.type
_entity.pdbx_description
1 polymer ?
#
loop_
_entity_poly.entity_id
_entity_poly.type
_entity_poly.pdbx_seq_one_letter_code
_entity_poly.pdbx_strand_id
1 'polypeptide(L)'
;MADRELSDYEKLREAKIARNNARLSSLGLANAAEAMRKSVKNSTNKKKVVAKKTAAVAARQSSRIRKKPDVLVVGGLGYFKAEKADDVNDDDSSESDAESAIVAKSEEIISKMRLEMETLRRNTIYASNLPCKGRGEENYRDQAIKLWGEKCCPPPSCSWKTFVTSRLPTPSLELPSPLCLMQELYTHDGWAFLCSCVLMTRVSSHDTKDRCIKGFFELCPSPSDFEKLSVEKLKETINSLGFQFERMKGLSEVTNAWLTRPEFTLDVVAVEKGGNKIAQCGAFAVDSFFTIFRGDVDHQVVSKIKDIERFQKWQRSNIK
;
A
#
# COMPACT_ATOMS: atom_id res chain seq x y z
N MET A 1 58.38 -3.03 -15.88
CA MET A 1 57.17 -2.39 -15.30
C MET A 1 56.00 -3.26 -15.71
N ALA A 2 55.30 -3.87 -14.75
CA ALA A 2 54.24 -4.82 -15.04
C ALA A 2 52.95 -4.06 -15.41
N ASP A 3 52.50 -4.21 -16.65
CA ASP A 3 51.16 -3.83 -17.08
C ASP A 3 50.15 -4.63 -16.24
N ARG A 4 49.35 -3.94 -15.43
CA ARG A 4 48.19 -4.55 -14.77
C ARG A 4 47.10 -4.67 -15.83
N GLU A 5 46.90 -5.87 -16.35
CA GLU A 5 45.74 -6.18 -17.19
C GLU A 5 44.46 -5.86 -16.40
N LEU A 6 43.69 -4.89 -16.89
CA LEU A 6 42.41 -4.52 -16.29
C LEU A 6 41.46 -5.72 -16.32
N SER A 7 40.73 -5.92 -15.22
CA SER A 7 39.71 -6.97 -15.13
C SER A 7 38.63 -6.74 -16.20
N ASP A 8 38.01 -7.82 -16.69
CA ASP A 8 36.90 -7.72 -17.66
C ASP A 8 35.76 -6.83 -17.17
N TYR A 9 35.54 -6.79 -15.85
CA TYR A 9 34.60 -5.86 -15.23
C TYR A 9 34.99 -4.39 -15.42
N GLU A 10 36.28 -4.06 -15.29
CA GLU A 10 36.78 -2.69 -15.44
C GLU A 10 36.72 -2.25 -16.90
N LYS A 11 37.06 -3.14 -17.85
CA LYS A 11 36.88 -2.90 -19.30
C LYS A 11 35.42 -2.62 -19.64
N LEU A 12 34.48 -3.41 -19.11
CA LEU A 12 33.04 -3.22 -19.34
C LEU A 12 32.53 -1.90 -18.75
N ARG A 13 33.05 -1.54 -17.58
CA ARG A 13 32.74 -0.28 -16.89
C ARG A 13 33.25 0.92 -17.68
N GLU A 14 34.47 0.88 -18.19
CA GLU A 14 35.06 1.94 -19.00
C GLU A 14 34.33 2.11 -20.33
N ALA A 15 33.99 1.03 -21.02
CA ALA A 15 33.18 1.07 -22.23
C ALA A 15 31.80 1.72 -21.99
N LYS A 16 31.16 1.41 -20.85
CA LYS A 16 29.88 2.00 -20.46
C LYS A 16 30.00 3.50 -20.14
N ILE A 17 31.08 3.90 -19.48
CA ILE A 17 31.39 5.32 -19.22
C ILE A 17 31.62 6.06 -20.54
N ALA A 18 32.38 5.48 -21.47
CA ALA A 18 32.65 6.07 -22.78
C ALA A 18 31.37 6.27 -23.60
N ARG A 19 30.50 5.25 -23.67
CA ARG A 19 29.21 5.32 -24.38
C ARG A 19 28.29 6.41 -23.80
N ASN A 20 28.24 6.52 -22.48
CA ASN A 20 27.42 7.54 -21.81
C ASN A 20 27.97 8.95 -22.06
N ASN A 21 29.29 9.14 -22.02
CA ASN A 21 29.91 10.43 -22.33
C ASN A 21 29.65 10.84 -23.80
N ALA A 22 29.76 9.90 -24.76
CA ALA A 22 29.46 10.17 -26.16
C ALA A 22 28.00 10.59 -26.38
N ARG A 23 27.05 9.92 -25.70
CA ARG A 23 25.63 10.28 -25.73
C ARG A 23 25.34 11.66 -25.13
N LEU A 24 26.05 12.03 -24.07
CA LEU A 24 25.91 13.37 -23.47
C LEU A 24 26.47 14.46 -24.39
N SER A 25 27.56 14.17 -25.12
CA SER A 25 28.10 15.08 -26.13
C SER A 25 27.16 15.25 -27.32
N SER A 26 26.53 14.18 -27.83
CA SER A 26 25.58 14.27 -28.95
C SER A 26 24.31 15.07 -28.60
N LEU A 27 23.97 15.13 -27.31
CA LEU A 27 22.83 15.91 -26.80
C LEU A 27 23.20 17.35 -26.43
N GLY A 28 24.45 17.79 -26.65
CA GLY A 28 24.92 19.13 -26.29
C GLY A 28 25.08 19.37 -24.78
N LEU A 29 25.00 18.31 -23.96
CA LEU A 29 24.99 18.38 -22.49
C LEU A 29 26.37 18.13 -21.86
N ALA A 30 27.44 18.07 -22.66
CA ALA A 30 28.79 17.82 -22.17
C ALA A 30 29.23 18.82 -21.08
N ASN A 31 28.93 20.10 -21.27
CA ASN A 31 29.30 21.17 -20.33
C ASN A 31 28.53 21.08 -19.00
N ALA A 32 27.26 20.68 -19.02
CA ALA A 32 26.43 20.49 -17.82
C ALA A 32 26.91 19.28 -16.98
N ALA A 33 27.28 18.19 -17.65
CA ALA A 33 27.82 17.01 -16.99
C ALA A 33 29.19 17.29 -16.33
N GLU A 34 30.04 18.11 -16.95
CA GLU A 34 31.34 18.49 -16.40
C GLU A 34 31.22 19.44 -15.20
N ALA A 35 30.28 20.39 -15.25
CA ALA A 35 29.96 21.28 -14.13
C ALA A 35 29.49 20.50 -12.88
N MET A 36 28.65 19.48 -13.07
CA MET A 36 28.24 18.61 -11.96
C MET A 36 29.39 17.79 -11.37
N ARG A 37 30.32 17.29 -12.20
CA ARG A 37 31.52 16.57 -11.71
C ARG A 37 32.46 17.47 -10.91
N LYS A 38 32.58 18.75 -11.27
CA LYS A 38 33.39 19.74 -10.53
C LYS A 38 32.74 20.14 -9.19
N SER A 39 31.41 20.24 -9.14
CA SER A 39 30.65 20.52 -7.92
C SER A 39 30.87 19.47 -6.82
N VAL A 40 30.88 18.18 -7.19
CA VAL A 40 31.08 17.06 -6.24
C VAL A 40 32.52 17.02 -5.67
N LYS A 41 33.53 17.51 -6.40
CA LYS A 41 34.91 17.57 -5.90
C LYS A 41 35.17 18.71 -4.92
N ASN A 42 34.35 19.77 -4.94
CA ASN A 42 34.51 20.93 -4.05
C ASN A 42 33.82 20.77 -2.68
N SER A 43 32.99 19.74 -2.48
CA SER A 43 32.22 19.59 -1.24
C SER A 43 32.94 18.82 -0.11
N THR A 44 34.19 18.38 -0.28
CA THR A 44 34.93 17.58 0.71
C THR A 44 35.87 18.36 1.64
N ASN A 45 35.98 19.69 1.52
CA ASN A 45 36.89 20.51 2.34
C ASN A 45 36.20 21.38 3.40
N LYS A 46 35.40 20.78 4.30
CA LYS A 46 35.05 21.41 5.57
C LYS A 46 35.37 20.49 6.76
N LYS A 47 36.65 20.49 7.17
CA LYS A 47 37.09 19.96 8.47
C LYS A 47 36.52 20.85 9.58
N LYS A 48 35.52 20.36 10.32
CA LYS A 48 35.14 20.91 11.62
C LYS A 48 36.17 20.45 12.65
N VAL A 49 36.97 21.38 13.17
CA VAL A 49 37.81 21.19 14.35
C VAL A 49 36.87 21.09 15.56
N VAL A 50 36.86 19.93 16.22
CA VAL A 50 36.19 19.75 17.53
C VAL A 50 37.26 19.35 18.55
N ALA A 51 37.33 20.15 19.61
CA ALA A 51 38.32 20.04 20.68
C ALA A 51 38.24 18.70 21.41
N LYS A 52 39.42 18.16 21.71
CA LYS A 52 39.66 16.89 22.41
C LYS A 52 39.39 17.10 23.92
N LYS A 53 38.30 16.54 24.45
CA LYS A 53 38.14 16.28 25.89
C LYS A 53 38.23 14.78 26.13
N THR A 54 39.24 14.39 26.89
CA THR A 54 39.49 13.05 27.40
C THR A 54 38.54 12.73 28.56
N ALA A 55 37.79 11.63 28.47
CA ALA A 55 37.41 10.78 29.60
C ALA A 55 36.87 9.44 29.06
N ALA A 56 37.19 8.37 29.78
CA ALA A 56 37.05 6.98 29.40
C ALA A 56 35.61 6.43 29.48
N VAL A 57 35.46 5.20 28.99
CA VAL A 57 34.41 4.19 29.23
C VAL A 57 33.33 4.02 28.14
N ALA A 58 33.24 2.76 27.72
CA ALA A 58 32.21 2.07 26.94
C ALA A 58 32.00 2.47 25.47
N ALA A 59 32.37 1.54 24.59
CA ALA A 59 32.06 1.55 23.17
C ALA A 59 30.57 1.82 22.92
N ARG A 60 30.27 2.87 22.15
CA ARG A 60 28.97 3.13 21.52
C ARG A 60 28.66 1.99 20.55
N GLN A 61 27.96 0.95 21.02
CA GLN A 61 27.22 0.07 20.13
C GLN A 61 26.01 0.83 19.59
N SER A 62 25.89 0.85 18.25
CA SER A 62 24.73 1.44 17.60
C SER A 62 23.47 0.66 17.98
N SER A 63 22.39 1.34 18.36
CA SER A 63 21.07 0.76 18.64
C SER A 63 20.33 0.29 17.36
N ARG A 64 21.07 -0.05 16.30
CA ARG A 64 20.55 -0.43 14.98
C ARG A 64 20.45 -1.95 14.80
N ILE A 65 20.05 -2.67 15.84
CA ILE A 65 19.60 -4.05 15.72
C ILE A 65 18.10 -4.05 16.07
N ARG A 66 17.27 -3.83 15.06
CA ARG A 66 15.85 -4.19 15.15
C ARG A 66 15.80 -5.72 15.11
N LYS A 67 15.33 -6.36 16.18
CA LYS A 67 15.06 -7.80 16.17
C LYS A 67 14.00 -8.10 15.09
N LYS A 68 14.28 -9.07 14.23
CA LYS A 68 13.33 -9.56 13.22
C LYS A 68 12.20 -10.29 13.97
N PRO A 69 10.93 -10.06 13.65
CA PRO A 69 9.88 -10.93 14.13
C PRO A 69 9.93 -12.24 13.33
N ASP A 70 10.08 -13.37 14.02
CA ASP A 70 10.08 -14.71 13.41
C ASP A 70 8.64 -15.20 13.13
N VAL A 71 7.62 -14.50 13.66
CA VAL A 71 6.19 -14.87 13.57
C VAL A 71 5.33 -13.62 13.31
N LEU A 72 4.31 -13.74 12.46
CA LEU A 72 3.25 -12.72 12.32
C LEU A 72 2.36 -12.79 13.57
N VAL A 73 2.44 -11.77 14.43
CA VAL A 73 1.62 -11.72 15.64
C VAL A 73 0.27 -11.09 15.31
N VAL A 74 -0.79 -11.86 15.52
CA VAL A 74 -2.17 -11.37 15.54
C VAL A 74 -2.56 -11.23 17.03
N GLY A 75 -2.94 -10.02 17.48
CA GLY A 75 -3.43 -9.77 18.85
C GLY A 75 -2.51 -8.99 19.81
N GLY A 76 -1.46 -8.29 19.34
CA GLY A 76 -0.53 -7.54 20.20
C GLY A 76 -0.36 -6.06 19.83
N LEU A 77 -0.55 -5.15 20.80
CA LEU A 77 -0.31 -3.70 20.69
C LEU A 77 1.19 -3.39 20.52
N GLY A 78 1.61 -2.85 19.37
CA GLY A 78 3.04 -2.58 19.09
C GLY A 78 3.32 -1.38 18.17
N TYR A 79 3.37 -0.17 18.74
CA TYR A 79 3.66 1.10 18.07
C TYR A 79 5.13 1.27 17.67
N PHE A 80 5.42 1.74 16.45
CA PHE A 80 6.69 2.42 16.10
C PHE A 80 6.48 3.36 14.89
N LYS A 81 7.07 4.56 14.99
CA LYS A 81 6.89 5.76 14.16
C LYS A 81 7.92 5.84 13.01
N ALA A 82 7.52 6.32 11.83
CA ALA A 82 8.43 6.70 10.75
C ALA A 82 7.96 7.99 10.04
N GLU A 83 8.93 8.85 9.70
CA GLU A 83 8.79 10.19 9.13
C GLU A 83 8.75 10.21 7.59
N LYS A 84 8.38 11.38 7.05
CA LYS A 84 7.99 11.70 5.65
C LYS A 84 9.16 11.79 4.65
N ALA A 85 8.84 11.64 3.36
CA ALA A 85 9.63 12.12 2.22
C ALA A 85 8.71 12.40 1.00
N ASP A 86 9.17 13.29 0.11
CA ASP A 86 8.44 14.18 -0.81
C ASP A 86 8.16 13.69 -2.25
N ASP A 87 7.38 14.53 -2.96
CA ASP A 87 6.74 14.47 -4.29
C ASP A 87 7.69 14.31 -5.52
N VAL A 88 7.17 13.70 -6.60
CA VAL A 88 7.74 13.74 -7.97
C VAL A 88 6.62 13.94 -9.01
N ASN A 89 6.85 14.88 -9.94
CA ASN A 89 6.00 15.31 -11.06
C ASN A 89 6.05 14.34 -12.27
N ASP A 90 4.99 14.31 -13.08
CA ASP A 90 4.94 13.67 -14.40
C ASP A 90 4.56 14.66 -15.52
N ASP A 91 5.14 14.42 -16.69
CA ASP A 91 5.22 15.25 -17.90
C ASP A 91 4.29 14.72 -19.03
N ASP A 92 3.99 15.60 -19.99
CA ASP A 92 2.81 15.63 -20.88
C ASP A 92 3.11 15.13 -22.32
N SER A 93 2.14 14.50 -23.01
CA SER A 93 2.20 14.31 -24.49
C SER A 93 0.84 13.98 -25.19
N SER A 94 0.60 14.69 -26.29
CA SER A 94 -0.50 14.80 -27.29
C SER A 94 -0.77 13.59 -28.23
N GLU A 95 -1.80 13.54 -29.09
CA GLU A 95 -3.26 13.81 -29.06
C GLU A 95 -3.86 13.24 -30.38
N SER A 96 -5.15 12.87 -30.38
CA SER A 96 -6.05 12.51 -31.50
C SER A 96 -6.15 11.06 -32.02
N ASP A 97 -5.23 10.48 -32.81
CA ASP A 97 -5.43 9.09 -33.31
C ASP A 97 -5.22 8.02 -32.22
N ALA A 98 -4.47 8.38 -31.19
CA ALA A 98 -4.33 7.59 -29.98
C ALA A 98 -5.63 7.58 -29.17
N GLU A 99 -6.53 8.55 -29.32
CA GLU A 99 -7.68 8.74 -28.44
C GLU A 99 -8.74 7.65 -28.63
N SER A 100 -9.04 7.26 -29.87
CA SER A 100 -9.97 6.17 -30.16
C SER A 100 -9.44 4.80 -29.71
N ALA A 101 -8.14 4.54 -29.89
CA ALA A 101 -7.47 3.33 -29.40
C ALA A 101 -7.31 3.32 -27.87
N ILE A 102 -7.09 4.49 -27.25
CA ILE A 102 -7.06 4.68 -25.80
C ILE A 102 -8.46 4.48 -25.21
N VAL A 103 -9.51 4.95 -25.88
CA VAL A 103 -10.92 4.74 -25.48
C VAL A 103 -11.33 3.28 -25.63
N ALA A 104 -11.01 2.60 -26.73
CA ALA A 104 -11.29 1.17 -26.86
C ALA A 104 -10.51 0.33 -25.82
N LYS A 105 -9.25 0.68 -25.58
CA LYS A 105 -8.42 0.04 -24.55
C LYS A 105 -8.94 0.36 -23.14
N SER A 106 -9.48 1.54 -22.89
CA SER A 106 -10.08 1.90 -21.60
C SER A 106 -11.41 1.17 -21.39
N GLU A 107 -12.24 1.00 -22.42
CA GLU A 107 -13.47 0.18 -22.34
C GLU A 107 -13.18 -1.30 -22.08
N GLU A 108 -12.14 -1.87 -22.71
CA GLU A 108 -11.70 -3.24 -22.44
C GLU A 108 -11.23 -3.39 -20.99
N ILE A 109 -10.43 -2.43 -20.49
CA ILE A 109 -9.96 -2.42 -19.10
C ILE A 109 -11.14 -2.30 -18.13
N ILE A 110 -12.08 -1.37 -18.37
CA ILE A 110 -13.30 -1.20 -17.57
C ILE A 110 -14.11 -2.50 -17.56
N SER A 111 -14.27 -3.14 -18.73
CA SER A 111 -15.04 -4.38 -18.86
C SER A 111 -14.38 -5.54 -18.11
N LYS A 112 -13.06 -5.65 -18.18
CA LYS A 112 -12.28 -6.63 -17.41
C LYS A 112 -12.41 -6.38 -15.90
N MET A 113 -12.30 -5.13 -15.46
CA MET A 113 -12.49 -4.76 -14.06
C MET A 113 -13.91 -5.04 -13.58
N ARG A 114 -14.93 -4.76 -14.40
CA ARG A 114 -16.33 -5.13 -14.11
C ARG A 114 -16.47 -6.63 -13.87
N LEU A 115 -15.93 -7.44 -14.77
CA LEU A 115 -16.02 -8.89 -14.67
C LEU A 115 -15.30 -9.42 -13.42
N GLU A 116 -14.12 -8.87 -13.13
CA GLU A 116 -13.33 -9.24 -11.95
C GLU A 116 -14.05 -8.83 -10.66
N MET A 117 -14.54 -7.59 -10.57
CA MET A 117 -15.35 -7.10 -9.45
C MET A 117 -16.58 -7.97 -9.22
N GLU A 118 -17.31 -8.28 -10.28
CA GLU A 118 -18.53 -9.06 -10.20
C GLU A 118 -18.23 -10.50 -9.74
N THR A 119 -17.11 -11.07 -10.18
CA THR A 119 -16.66 -12.39 -9.71
C THR A 119 -16.32 -12.36 -8.22
N LEU A 120 -15.56 -11.37 -7.77
CA LEU A 120 -15.20 -11.20 -6.36
C LEU A 120 -16.45 -10.94 -5.49
N ARG A 121 -17.34 -10.05 -5.93
CA ARG A 121 -18.63 -9.78 -5.26
C ARG A 121 -19.49 -11.02 -5.17
N ARG A 122 -19.62 -11.79 -6.25
CA ARG A 122 -20.38 -13.05 -6.21
C ARG A 122 -19.81 -14.02 -5.20
N ASN A 123 -18.49 -14.15 -5.13
CA ASN A 123 -17.85 -15.02 -4.14
C ASN A 123 -18.15 -14.56 -2.71
N THR A 124 -18.11 -13.25 -2.43
CA THR A 124 -18.41 -12.68 -1.11
C THR A 124 -19.90 -12.75 -0.75
N ILE A 125 -20.79 -12.45 -1.70
CA ILE A 125 -22.25 -12.51 -1.51
C ILE A 125 -22.70 -13.96 -1.32
N TYR A 126 -22.15 -14.90 -2.08
CA TYR A 126 -22.37 -16.32 -1.84
C TYR A 126 -21.88 -16.72 -0.43
N ALA A 127 -20.71 -16.21 -0.05
CA ALA A 127 -20.18 -16.32 1.31
C ALA A 127 -20.97 -15.51 2.36
N SER A 128 -21.94 -14.66 2.03
CA SER A 128 -22.83 -14.04 3.02
C SER A 128 -24.23 -14.68 3.05
N ASN A 129 -24.74 -15.17 1.91
CA ASN A 129 -26.13 -15.62 1.75
C ASN A 129 -26.41 -17.11 2.04
N LEU A 130 -25.39 -17.98 2.20
CA LEU A 130 -25.64 -19.34 2.69
C LEU A 130 -26.40 -19.29 4.03
N PRO A 131 -27.41 -20.16 4.21
CA PRO A 131 -28.33 -20.09 5.34
C PRO A 131 -27.59 -20.18 6.67
N CYS A 132 -27.67 -19.10 7.46
CA CYS A 132 -27.25 -19.09 8.86
C CYS A 132 -28.40 -19.64 9.72
N LYS A 133 -28.08 -20.50 10.68
CA LYS A 133 -29.11 -21.23 11.46
C LYS A 133 -29.67 -20.41 12.63
N GLY A 134 -28.99 -19.32 13.01
CA GLY A 134 -29.31 -18.50 14.18
C GLY A 134 -30.32 -17.38 13.94
N ARG A 135 -30.94 -16.88 15.02
CA ARG A 135 -31.76 -15.65 15.02
C ARG A 135 -31.02 -14.53 15.75
N GLY A 136 -31.11 -13.29 15.26
CA GLY A 136 -30.52 -12.13 15.93
C GLY A 136 -28.98 -12.13 15.89
N GLU A 137 -28.34 -12.01 17.06
CA GLU A 137 -26.88 -11.90 17.22
C GLU A 137 -26.10 -13.12 16.69
N GLU A 138 -26.66 -14.32 16.79
CA GLU A 138 -26.04 -15.54 16.27
C GLU A 138 -25.89 -15.49 14.74
N ASN A 139 -26.84 -14.88 14.03
CA ASN A 139 -26.76 -14.73 12.58
C ASN A 139 -25.60 -13.81 12.18
N TYR A 140 -25.42 -12.68 12.89
CA TYR A 140 -24.28 -11.80 12.65
C TYR A 140 -22.95 -12.46 12.99
N ARG A 141 -22.90 -13.27 14.06
CA ARG A 141 -21.73 -14.08 14.38
C ARG A 141 -21.39 -15.06 13.26
N ASP A 142 -22.37 -15.84 12.81
CA ASP A 142 -22.18 -16.80 11.72
C ASP A 142 -21.75 -16.10 10.43
N GLN A 143 -22.35 -14.95 10.10
CA GLN A 143 -21.96 -14.11 8.98
C GLN A 143 -20.51 -13.63 9.08
N ALA A 144 -20.09 -13.14 10.26
CA ALA A 144 -18.71 -12.71 10.50
C ALA A 144 -17.71 -13.86 10.31
N ILE A 145 -17.99 -15.02 10.90
CA ILE A 145 -17.13 -16.21 10.78
C ILE A 145 -17.04 -16.67 9.33
N LYS A 146 -18.14 -16.58 8.59
CA LYS A 146 -18.17 -17.00 7.19
C LYS A 146 -17.41 -16.06 6.26
N LEU A 147 -17.44 -14.75 6.53
CA LEU A 147 -16.74 -13.75 5.74
C LEU A 147 -15.25 -13.64 6.12
N TRP A 148 -14.94 -13.70 7.41
CA TRP A 148 -13.63 -13.33 7.93
C TRP A 148 -12.92 -14.44 8.72
N GLY A 149 -13.61 -15.57 8.92
CA GLY A 149 -13.12 -16.75 9.62
C GLY A 149 -13.33 -16.72 11.15
N GLU A 150 -12.93 -17.82 11.79
CA GLU A 150 -13.24 -18.12 13.19
C GLU A 150 -12.57 -17.18 14.22
N LYS A 151 -11.61 -16.37 13.81
CA LYS A 151 -10.86 -15.47 14.71
C LYS A 151 -11.57 -14.14 14.98
N CYS A 152 -12.76 -13.91 14.41
CA CYS A 152 -13.58 -12.76 14.77
C CYS A 152 -13.89 -12.78 16.27
N CYS A 153 -13.47 -11.72 16.96
CA CYS A 153 -13.61 -11.61 18.40
C CYS A 153 -13.99 -10.17 18.77
N PRO A 154 -15.27 -9.78 18.59
CA PRO A 154 -15.74 -8.49 19.08
C PRO A 154 -15.53 -8.39 20.60
N PRO A 155 -15.18 -7.21 21.13
CA PRO A 155 -15.07 -7.02 22.57
C PRO A 155 -16.47 -7.13 23.22
N PRO A 156 -16.57 -7.47 24.52
CA PRO A 156 -17.86 -7.65 25.20
C PRO A 156 -18.78 -6.41 25.17
N SER A 157 -18.21 -5.22 24.94
CA SER A 157 -18.95 -3.96 24.80
C SER A 157 -19.59 -3.76 23.42
N CYS A 158 -19.35 -4.66 22.45
CA CYS A 158 -19.82 -4.53 21.06
C CYS A 158 -20.71 -5.71 20.68
N SER A 159 -21.91 -5.41 20.16
CA SER A 159 -22.78 -6.42 19.57
C SER A 159 -22.19 -6.96 18.27
N TRP A 160 -22.50 -8.22 17.93
CA TRP A 160 -22.15 -8.81 16.64
C TRP A 160 -22.78 -8.03 15.50
N LYS A 161 -24.00 -7.51 15.69
CA LYS A 161 -24.63 -6.62 14.70
C LYS A 161 -23.75 -5.41 14.40
N THR A 162 -23.37 -4.63 15.41
CA THR A 162 -22.51 -3.44 15.24
C THR A 162 -21.15 -3.83 14.65
N PHE A 163 -20.56 -4.92 15.12
CA PHE A 163 -19.28 -5.42 14.63
C PHE A 163 -19.34 -5.71 13.12
N VAL A 164 -20.38 -6.41 12.66
CA VAL A 164 -20.53 -6.78 11.25
C VAL A 164 -20.92 -5.58 10.40
N THR A 165 -21.96 -4.84 10.77
CA THR A 165 -22.46 -3.73 9.92
C THR A 165 -21.42 -2.63 9.75
N SER A 166 -20.59 -2.39 10.75
CA SER A 166 -19.47 -1.46 10.65
C SER A 166 -18.32 -1.94 9.75
N ARG A 167 -18.38 -3.13 9.17
CA ARG A 167 -17.35 -3.67 8.27
C ARG A 167 -17.87 -3.96 6.87
N LEU A 168 -19.19 -3.89 6.68
CA LEU A 168 -19.82 -4.07 5.39
C LEU A 168 -19.59 -2.84 4.50
N PRO A 169 -19.40 -3.04 3.19
CA PRO A 169 -19.25 -1.95 2.25
C PRO A 169 -20.59 -1.22 2.07
N THR A 170 -20.50 0.07 1.77
CA THR A 170 -21.62 0.88 1.28
C THR A 170 -21.19 1.53 -0.04
N PRO A 171 -20.85 0.70 -1.06
CA PRO A 171 -20.22 1.20 -2.26
C PRO A 171 -21.24 1.95 -3.13
N SER A 172 -20.75 2.84 -4.00
CA SER A 172 -21.58 3.44 -5.05
C SER A 172 -22.24 2.36 -5.91
N LEU A 173 -23.50 2.57 -6.27
CA LEU A 173 -24.28 1.66 -7.13
C LEU A 173 -23.68 1.51 -8.53
N GLU A 174 -22.80 2.44 -8.95
CA GLU A 174 -22.27 2.53 -10.31
C GLU A 174 -20.80 2.11 -10.47
N LEU A 175 -20.28 1.23 -9.59
CA LEU A 175 -18.92 0.72 -9.75
C LEU A 175 -18.81 -0.32 -10.90
N PRO A 176 -17.67 -0.37 -11.62
CA PRO A 176 -16.52 0.51 -11.49
C PRO A 176 -16.74 1.87 -12.17
N SER A 177 -16.11 2.88 -11.60
CA SER A 177 -16.02 4.21 -12.15
C SER A 177 -15.20 4.24 -13.45
N PRO A 178 -15.34 5.29 -14.27
CA PRO A 178 -14.47 5.51 -15.42
C PRO A 178 -12.98 5.65 -15.05
N LEU A 179 -12.65 5.88 -13.76
CA LEU A 179 -11.28 6.05 -13.29
C LEU A 179 -10.56 4.72 -13.09
N CYS A 180 -11.28 3.58 -13.05
CA CYS A 180 -10.69 2.25 -12.92
C CYS A 180 -9.69 2.14 -11.77
N LEU A 181 -10.02 2.70 -10.60
CA LEU A 181 -9.10 2.67 -9.48
C LEU A 181 -8.98 1.23 -8.97
N MET A 182 -7.76 0.78 -8.72
CA MET A 182 -7.51 -0.58 -8.22
C MET A 182 -8.24 -0.86 -6.89
N GLN A 183 -8.47 0.18 -6.07
CA GLN A 183 -9.26 0.08 -4.85
C GLN A 183 -10.69 -0.45 -5.09
N GLU A 184 -11.29 -0.13 -6.25
CA GLU A 184 -12.67 -0.51 -6.59
C GLU A 184 -12.84 -2.03 -6.67
N LEU A 185 -11.81 -2.75 -7.13
CA LEU A 185 -11.78 -4.22 -7.19
C LEU A 185 -12.07 -4.89 -5.85
N TYR A 186 -11.60 -4.27 -4.77
CA TYR A 186 -11.62 -4.84 -3.43
C TYR A 186 -12.77 -4.30 -2.56
N THR A 187 -13.70 -3.53 -3.12
CA THR A 187 -14.84 -2.97 -2.37
C THR A 187 -15.80 -4.01 -1.82
N HIS A 188 -15.71 -5.27 -2.27
CA HIS A 188 -16.54 -6.37 -1.78
C HIS A 188 -16.22 -6.78 -0.35
N ASP A 189 -14.98 -6.59 0.12
CA ASP A 189 -14.53 -6.93 1.47
C ASP A 189 -13.59 -5.84 2.00
N GLY A 190 -13.98 -5.22 3.12
CA GLY A 190 -13.21 -4.10 3.68
C GLY A 190 -11.85 -4.49 4.24
N TRP A 191 -11.65 -5.75 4.64
CA TRP A 191 -10.32 -6.23 5.00
C TRP A 191 -9.43 -6.29 3.77
N ALA A 192 -9.91 -6.97 2.71
CA ALA A 192 -9.19 -7.05 1.45
C ALA A 192 -8.90 -5.65 0.86
N PHE A 193 -9.86 -4.73 0.98
CA PHE A 193 -9.70 -3.34 0.57
C PHE A 193 -8.54 -2.64 1.29
N LEU A 194 -8.48 -2.71 2.62
CA LEU A 194 -7.44 -2.06 3.42
C LEU A 194 -6.07 -2.72 3.23
N CYS A 195 -6.01 -4.05 3.15
CA CYS A 195 -4.79 -4.78 2.81
C CYS A 195 -4.25 -4.35 1.45
N SER A 196 -5.13 -4.21 0.46
CA SER A 196 -4.77 -3.71 -0.88
C SER A 196 -4.21 -2.29 -0.80
N CYS A 197 -4.85 -1.39 -0.02
CA CYS A 197 -4.34 -0.03 0.22
C CYS A 197 -2.91 -0.03 0.80
N VAL A 198 -2.63 -0.89 1.78
CA VAL A 198 -1.29 -1.06 2.36
C VAL A 198 -0.28 -1.55 1.32
N LEU A 199 -0.67 -2.49 0.45
CA LEU A 199 0.20 -3.06 -0.59
C LEU A 199 0.44 -2.11 -1.78
N MET A 200 -0.51 -1.25 -2.12
CA MET A 200 -0.34 -0.29 -3.22
C MET A 200 0.35 1.02 -2.82
N THR A 201 0.47 1.31 -1.52
CA THR A 201 1.08 2.54 -1.04
C THR A 201 2.52 2.69 -1.55
N ARG A 202 2.81 3.84 -2.18
CA ARG A 202 4.11 4.19 -2.78
C ARG A 202 4.62 3.18 -3.82
N VAL A 203 3.71 2.59 -4.60
CA VAL A 203 4.05 1.73 -5.75
C VAL A 203 3.39 2.28 -7.01
N SER A 204 4.21 2.68 -7.97
CA SER A 204 3.74 3.21 -9.25
C SER A 204 3.23 2.10 -10.17
N SER A 205 4.02 1.05 -10.37
CA SER A 205 3.71 -0.05 -11.30
C SER A 205 2.39 -0.75 -10.96
N HIS A 206 1.43 -0.66 -11.90
CA HIS A 206 0.14 -1.34 -11.81
C HIS A 206 0.32 -2.86 -11.72
N ASP A 207 1.08 -3.44 -12.65
CA ASP A 207 1.26 -4.90 -12.75
C ASP A 207 1.97 -5.47 -11.51
N THR A 208 2.90 -4.73 -10.93
CA THR A 208 3.55 -5.14 -9.69
C THR A 208 2.56 -5.15 -8.54
N LYS A 209 1.69 -4.13 -8.43
CA LYS A 209 0.64 -4.09 -7.40
C LYS A 209 -0.34 -5.25 -7.59
N ASP A 210 -0.91 -5.39 -8.78
CA ASP A 210 -1.91 -6.41 -9.10
C ASP A 210 -1.40 -7.81 -8.77
N ARG A 211 -0.22 -8.17 -9.28
CA ARG A 211 0.40 -9.49 -9.02
C ARG A 211 0.64 -9.74 -7.54
N CYS A 212 1.19 -8.77 -6.81
CA CYS A 212 1.49 -8.95 -5.39
C CYS A 212 0.24 -9.00 -4.52
N ILE A 213 -0.80 -8.24 -4.85
CA ILE A 213 -2.07 -8.25 -4.12
C ILE A 213 -2.81 -9.57 -4.36
N LYS A 214 -2.89 -10.03 -5.62
CA LYS A 214 -3.47 -11.33 -5.97
C LYS A 214 -2.74 -12.48 -5.27
N GLY A 215 -1.40 -12.51 -5.38
CA GLY A 215 -0.60 -13.53 -4.70
C GLY A 215 -0.74 -13.49 -3.17
N PHE A 216 -0.97 -12.31 -2.57
CA PHE A 216 -1.26 -12.21 -1.14
C PHE A 216 -2.59 -12.90 -0.80
N PHE A 217 -3.67 -12.64 -1.54
CA PHE A 217 -4.98 -13.25 -1.26
C PHE A 217 -5.06 -14.73 -1.65
N GLU A 218 -4.22 -15.21 -2.58
CA GLU A 218 -4.04 -16.65 -2.81
C GLU A 218 -3.46 -17.36 -1.58
N LEU A 219 -2.53 -16.71 -0.88
CA LEU A 219 -1.93 -17.26 0.34
C LEU A 219 -2.79 -17.05 1.60
N CYS A 220 -3.58 -15.98 1.63
CA CYS A 220 -4.36 -15.54 2.77
C CYS A 220 -5.74 -15.07 2.30
N PRO A 221 -6.69 -15.98 2.05
CA PRO A 221 -7.99 -15.63 1.49
C PRO A 221 -8.89 -14.94 2.51
N SER A 222 -8.66 -15.13 3.82
CA SER A 222 -9.42 -14.48 4.89
C SER A 222 -8.50 -13.89 5.97
N PRO A 223 -8.96 -12.91 6.76
CA PRO A 223 -8.20 -12.37 7.89
C PRO A 223 -7.80 -13.44 8.90
N SER A 224 -8.64 -14.46 9.15
CA SER A 224 -8.32 -15.54 10.08
C SER A 224 -7.21 -16.48 9.61
N ASP A 225 -6.95 -16.54 8.30
CA ASP A 225 -5.85 -17.33 7.75
C ASP A 225 -4.49 -16.63 7.89
N PHE A 226 -4.49 -15.33 8.21
CA PHE A 226 -3.28 -14.53 8.31
C PHE A 226 -2.30 -15.02 9.39
N GLU A 227 -2.81 -15.56 10.50
CA GLU A 227 -1.97 -16.14 11.56
C GLU A 227 -1.21 -17.39 11.10
N LYS A 228 -1.78 -18.14 10.15
CA LYS A 228 -1.19 -19.37 9.60
C LYS A 228 -0.18 -19.08 8.49
N LEU A 229 -0.11 -17.83 8.04
CA LEU A 229 0.71 -17.44 6.91
C LEU A 229 2.19 -17.41 7.28
N SER A 230 3.02 -18.09 6.48
CA SER A 230 4.48 -18.02 6.63
C SER A 230 4.99 -16.62 6.29
N VAL A 231 5.79 -16.05 7.20
CA VAL A 231 6.49 -14.76 7.02
C VAL A 231 7.36 -14.80 5.75
N GLU A 232 8.03 -15.92 5.50
CA GLU A 232 8.94 -16.09 4.36
C GLU A 232 8.17 -16.07 3.04
N LYS A 233 7.10 -16.85 2.94
CA LYS A 233 6.22 -16.88 1.75
C LYS A 233 5.57 -15.52 1.49
N LEU A 234 5.10 -14.85 2.55
CA LEU A 234 4.54 -13.50 2.42
C LEU A 234 5.60 -12.53 1.90
N LYS A 235 6.80 -12.54 2.48
CA LYS A 235 7.90 -11.68 2.08
C LYS A 235 8.30 -11.91 0.62
N GLU A 236 8.40 -13.17 0.17
CA GLU A 236 8.68 -13.52 -1.22
C GLU A 236 7.61 -12.96 -2.17
N THR A 237 6.34 -13.13 -1.80
CA THR A 237 5.18 -12.67 -2.58
C THR A 237 5.18 -11.16 -2.78
N ILE A 238 5.47 -10.39 -1.72
CA ILE A 238 5.45 -8.92 -1.75
C ILE A 238 6.82 -8.30 -2.02
N ASN A 239 7.85 -9.11 -2.31
CA ASN A 239 9.23 -8.65 -2.34
C ASN A 239 9.45 -7.47 -3.29
N SER A 240 8.79 -7.50 -4.45
CA SER A 240 8.90 -6.47 -5.49
C SER A 240 8.26 -5.12 -5.14
N LEU A 241 7.47 -5.03 -4.06
CA LEU A 241 6.85 -3.77 -3.65
C LEU A 241 7.77 -2.88 -2.80
N GLY A 242 8.91 -3.40 -2.34
CA GLY A 242 9.77 -2.74 -1.36
C GLY A 242 9.09 -2.56 0.01
N PHE A 243 9.85 -2.09 0.99
CA PHE A 243 9.37 -1.85 2.37
C PHE A 243 8.62 -3.05 2.97
N GLN A 244 9.13 -4.26 2.74
CA GLN A 244 8.40 -5.49 3.02
C GLN A 244 8.04 -5.60 4.51
N PHE A 245 8.95 -5.22 5.40
CA PHE A 245 8.71 -5.27 6.84
C PHE A 245 7.62 -4.29 7.29
N GLU A 246 7.65 -3.07 6.77
CA GLU A 246 6.62 -2.07 7.04
C GLU A 246 5.26 -2.53 6.51
N ARG A 247 5.20 -3.10 5.31
CA ARG A 247 3.96 -3.65 4.73
C ARG A 247 3.43 -4.83 5.53
N MET A 248 4.27 -5.80 5.89
CA MET A 248 3.88 -6.93 6.74
C MET A 248 3.35 -6.46 8.10
N LYS A 249 3.98 -5.43 8.69
CA LYS A 249 3.45 -4.79 9.90
C LYS A 249 2.08 -4.17 9.66
N GLY A 250 1.90 -3.42 8.58
CA GLY A 250 0.62 -2.82 8.21
C GLY A 250 -0.49 -3.87 8.01
N LEU A 251 -0.19 -4.95 7.30
CA LEU A 251 -1.12 -6.07 7.10
C LEU A 251 -1.52 -6.71 8.43
N SER A 252 -0.55 -6.98 9.32
CA SER A 252 -0.82 -7.50 10.66
C SER A 252 -1.72 -6.55 11.47
N GLU A 253 -1.44 -5.24 11.46
CA GLU A 253 -2.26 -4.27 12.20
C GLU A 253 -3.66 -4.10 11.60
N VAL A 254 -3.81 -4.12 10.28
CA VAL A 254 -5.12 -4.13 9.61
C VAL A 254 -5.92 -5.36 10.02
N THR A 255 -5.33 -6.55 9.90
CA THR A 255 -5.99 -7.81 10.29
C THR A 255 -6.41 -7.80 11.76
N ASN A 256 -5.53 -7.34 12.66
CA ASN A 256 -5.82 -7.22 14.08
C ASN A 256 -6.96 -6.26 14.36
N ALA A 257 -6.91 -5.06 13.79
CA ALA A 257 -7.96 -4.07 13.94
C ALA A 257 -9.29 -4.61 13.40
N TRP A 258 -9.26 -5.28 12.25
CA TRP A 258 -10.44 -5.85 11.62
C TRP A 258 -11.09 -6.94 12.48
N LEU A 259 -10.32 -7.84 13.06
CA LEU A 259 -10.85 -8.97 13.82
C LEU A 259 -11.30 -8.61 15.24
N THR A 260 -10.78 -7.52 15.83
CA THR A 260 -10.90 -7.27 17.29
C THR A 260 -11.44 -5.91 17.71
N ARG A 261 -11.41 -4.87 16.86
CA ARG A 261 -12.01 -3.57 17.23
C ARG A 261 -13.53 -3.71 17.34
N PRO A 262 -14.21 -2.90 18.16
CA PRO A 262 -15.67 -2.89 18.26
C PRO A 262 -16.31 -2.41 16.95
N GLU A 263 -16.90 -1.22 16.93
CA GLU A 263 -17.29 -0.56 15.69
C GLU A 263 -16.04 -0.19 14.89
N PHE A 264 -15.95 -0.69 13.66
CA PHE A 264 -14.77 -0.45 12.84
C PHE A 264 -14.77 0.96 12.28
N THR A 265 -13.78 1.73 12.70
CA THR A 265 -13.46 3.04 12.15
C THR A 265 -11.95 3.18 11.99
N LEU A 266 -11.55 4.16 11.19
CA LEU A 266 -10.17 4.42 10.79
C LEU A 266 -9.97 5.93 10.71
N ASP A 267 -8.82 6.42 11.19
CA ASP A 267 -8.45 7.82 11.03
C ASP A 267 -6.92 7.99 10.92
N VAL A 268 -6.47 9.22 10.73
CA VAL A 268 -5.04 9.57 10.69
C VAL A 268 -4.44 9.86 12.07
N VAL A 269 -5.26 9.85 13.12
CA VAL A 269 -4.94 10.24 14.49
C VAL A 269 -4.49 9.01 15.28
N ALA A 270 -3.33 9.12 15.93
CA ALA A 270 -2.81 8.00 16.72
C ALA A 270 -3.79 7.58 17.83
N VAL A 271 -3.87 6.28 18.11
CA VAL A 271 -4.71 5.71 19.18
C VAL A 271 -4.39 6.33 20.54
N GLU A 272 -3.12 6.61 20.82
CA GLU A 272 -2.64 7.32 22.02
C GLU A 272 -3.27 8.71 22.21
N LYS A 273 -3.78 9.32 21.14
CA LYS A 273 -4.44 10.62 21.12
C LYS A 273 -5.96 10.50 20.99
N GLY A 274 -6.52 9.32 21.21
CA GLY A 274 -7.94 9.03 21.07
C GLY A 274 -8.42 8.77 19.64
N GLY A 275 -7.50 8.56 18.69
CA GLY A 275 -7.85 8.17 17.31
C GLY A 275 -7.89 6.66 17.10
N ASN A 276 -7.93 6.26 15.83
CA ASN A 276 -8.12 4.90 15.34
C ASN A 276 -7.12 4.56 14.24
N LYS A 277 -6.01 5.30 14.14
CA LYS A 277 -4.95 5.01 13.17
C LYS A 277 -4.46 3.58 13.24
N ILE A 278 -4.26 3.01 12.06
CA ILE A 278 -3.60 1.72 11.82
C ILE A 278 -2.25 2.03 11.15
N ALA A 279 -1.16 1.36 11.53
CA ALA A 279 0.13 1.55 10.87
C ALA A 279 0.03 1.24 9.38
N GLN A 280 0.75 2.01 8.57
CA GLN A 280 0.69 2.00 7.11
C GLN A 280 -0.66 2.41 6.48
N CYS A 281 -1.74 2.57 7.26
CA CYS A 281 -2.96 3.24 6.80
C CYS A 281 -2.84 4.75 7.04
N GLY A 282 -2.15 5.43 6.12
CA GLY A 282 -2.08 6.90 6.10
C GLY A 282 -3.32 7.55 5.50
N ALA A 283 -3.23 8.86 5.23
CA ALA A 283 -4.29 9.65 4.59
C ALA A 283 -4.86 8.97 3.33
N PHE A 284 -4.00 8.39 2.49
CA PHE A 284 -4.42 7.63 1.31
C PHE A 284 -5.43 6.51 1.61
N ALA A 285 -5.13 5.66 2.60
CA ALA A 285 -5.99 4.53 2.96
C ALA A 285 -7.26 5.00 3.67
N VAL A 286 -7.14 6.01 4.53
CA VAL A 286 -8.27 6.64 5.23
C VAL A 286 -9.26 7.22 4.22
N ASP A 287 -8.78 8.07 3.31
CA ASP A 287 -9.65 8.68 2.31
C ASP A 287 -10.22 7.65 1.34
N SER A 288 -9.43 6.66 0.91
CA SER A 288 -9.95 5.57 0.08
C SER A 288 -11.05 4.79 0.80
N PHE A 289 -10.90 4.54 2.10
CA PHE A 289 -11.90 3.83 2.89
C PHE A 289 -13.22 4.59 2.99
N PHE A 290 -13.18 5.89 3.30
CA PHE A 290 -14.42 6.67 3.41
C PHE A 290 -15.04 6.95 2.04
N THR A 291 -14.24 7.40 1.06
CA THR A 291 -14.79 7.78 -0.25
C THR A 291 -15.18 6.57 -1.10
N ILE A 292 -14.31 5.56 -1.26
CA ILE A 292 -14.54 4.46 -2.21
C ILE A 292 -15.29 3.30 -1.54
N PHE A 293 -14.84 2.89 -0.35
CA PHE A 293 -15.42 1.72 0.33
C PHE A 293 -16.75 2.03 1.05
N ARG A 294 -16.82 3.19 1.73
CA ARG A 294 -18.06 3.64 2.39
C ARG A 294 -18.95 4.50 1.50
N GLY A 295 -18.45 4.96 0.37
CA GLY A 295 -19.21 5.84 -0.51
C GLY A 295 -19.55 7.19 0.13
N ASP A 296 -18.82 7.63 1.15
CA ASP A 296 -19.04 8.90 1.82
C ASP A 296 -18.55 10.06 0.93
N VAL A 297 -19.51 10.67 0.25
CA VAL A 297 -19.27 11.81 -0.64
C VAL A 297 -18.96 13.09 0.10
N ASP A 298 -19.24 13.18 1.40
CA ASP A 298 -19.00 14.38 2.21
C ASP A 298 -17.69 14.30 3.01
N HIS A 299 -17.03 13.13 2.99
CA HIS A 299 -15.72 12.93 3.60
C HIS A 299 -14.71 13.99 3.15
N GLN A 300 -14.04 14.64 4.11
CA GLN A 300 -12.99 15.60 3.82
C GLN A 300 -11.70 14.89 3.47
N VAL A 301 -11.38 14.81 2.16
CA VAL A 301 -10.14 14.22 1.66
C VAL A 301 -8.93 14.99 2.20
N VAL A 302 -8.02 14.30 2.88
CA VAL A 302 -6.80 14.88 3.48
C VAL A 302 -5.50 14.48 2.76
N SER A 303 -5.56 13.44 1.93
CA SER A 303 -4.47 13.00 1.07
C SER A 303 -4.32 13.95 -0.12
N LYS A 304 -3.08 14.06 -0.61
CA LYS A 304 -2.78 14.85 -1.81
C LYS A 304 -3.02 14.07 -3.12
N ILE A 305 -3.80 12.99 -3.06
CA ILE A 305 -3.95 12.05 -4.18
C ILE A 305 -5.16 12.48 -5.00
N LYS A 306 -4.88 13.11 -6.15
CA LYS A 306 -5.88 13.68 -7.06
C LYS A 306 -6.92 12.65 -7.53
N ASP A 307 -6.54 11.39 -7.65
CA ASP A 307 -7.45 10.34 -8.13
C ASP A 307 -8.61 10.07 -7.15
N ILE A 308 -8.37 10.21 -5.83
CA ILE A 308 -9.42 10.07 -4.82
C ILE A 308 -10.40 11.25 -4.90
N GLU A 309 -9.88 12.48 -5.06
CA GLU A 309 -10.71 13.67 -5.25
C GLU A 309 -11.55 13.59 -6.54
N ARG A 310 -10.94 13.12 -7.64
CA ARG A 310 -11.63 12.86 -8.91
C ARG A 310 -12.74 11.82 -8.73
N PHE A 311 -12.45 10.74 -8.02
CA PHE A 311 -13.45 9.70 -7.74
C PHE A 311 -14.61 10.24 -6.90
N GLN A 312 -14.33 10.99 -5.83
CA GLN A 312 -15.37 11.60 -5.00
C GLN A 312 -16.25 12.56 -5.81
N LYS A 313 -15.64 13.39 -6.68
CA LYS A 313 -16.40 14.28 -7.58
C LYS A 313 -17.28 13.51 -8.56
N TRP A 314 -16.74 12.44 -9.16
CA TRP A 314 -17.51 11.55 -10.02
C TRP A 314 -18.69 10.94 -9.24
N GLN A 315 -18.45 10.44 -8.03
CA GLN A 315 -19.50 9.83 -7.22
C GLN A 315 -20.61 10.83 -6.87
N ARG A 316 -20.27 12.06 -6.44
CA ARG A 316 -21.26 13.14 -6.21
C ARG A 316 -22.12 13.44 -7.44
N SER A 317 -21.58 13.28 -8.64
CA SER A 317 -22.31 13.55 -9.87
C SER A 317 -23.29 12.43 -10.26
N ASN A 318 -23.17 11.26 -9.65
CA ASN A 318 -23.92 10.05 -10.00
C ASN A 318 -24.83 9.53 -8.87
N ILE A 319 -24.76 10.10 -7.66
CA ILE A 319 -25.80 9.91 -6.63
C ILE A 319 -26.97 10.83 -6.99
N LYS A 320 -27.94 10.31 -7.77
CA LYS A 320 -29.25 10.92 -8.00
C LYS A 320 -30.33 10.19 -7.22
#